data_AF-A0A5N5N7M3-F1
#
_entry.id   AF-A0A5N5N7M3-F1
#
_cell.length_a   1.000
_cell.length_b   1.000
_cell.length_c   1.000
_cell.angle_alpha   90.00
_cell.angle_beta   90.00
_cell.angle_gamma   90.00
#
_symmetry.space_group_name_H-M   'P 1'
#
loop_
_entity.id
_entity.type
_entity.pdbx_description
1 polymer ?
#
loop_
_entity_poly.entity_id
_entity_poly.type
_entity_poly.pdbx_seq_one_letter_code
_entity_poly.pdbx_strand_id
1 'polypeptide(L)'
;MYFVILIQFLSLLSLWPPATFAAIVKRGATCTVTPLSATPKPRRSIGTVHPAARDVDLDATSPGSPEPVAPQWPAPGRYPRPAPSQGSHPPAERMAPPTETPVDRADHDSDELVDHHTLWHREPAATIDDTPQILSAFKQCGKDGTIIFAEGVFNIRQVMNTTDLSNCDIEIHGTFLWSADNIASYWLRSTYSVTYAGRSTAWLFGGRNVSMRGFGRALFDGNGQAWIDQNKGGSNQNGRPISLTVWRGTNIYIDGITWRQAQFWHTFIAHSQNVTMTNLDMNTTSHSQWSAVNTDGTDTWNSRDIVISNWTVTSGDDCISVKGNSTNVHVSNIVCYESGGMCVGSMGSNAGQPDYVDNVVFENVTLYHSSNAAWIKTYPGQGHVRNVTFRNIRCNDVNQPIYVMSCIYSGQNCDGSRLGISDVRWENITGTSRYNIAAGMHCSGQVPCTGFSFSGIDIKPKNGGTAKVMCSNIKNQASMGLKCDGACPGNWPQQLSGNR
;
A
#
# COMPACT_ATOMS: atom_id res chain seq x y z
N MET A 1 17.00 -55.00 -63.88
CA MET A 1 17.30 -53.69 -64.50
C MET A 1 17.27 -52.65 -63.38
N TYR A 2 18.38 -52.38 -62.69
CA TYR A 2 19.43 -51.41 -63.06
C TYR A 2 18.85 -50.11 -63.63
N PHE A 3 18.81 -49.02 -62.86
CA PHE A 3 19.84 -47.99 -62.96
C PHE A 3 19.84 -47.05 -61.73
N VAL A 4 21.05 -46.83 -61.24
CA VAL A 4 21.51 -45.95 -60.17
C VAL A 4 21.90 -44.62 -60.81
N ILE A 5 21.55 -43.47 -60.22
CA ILE A 5 22.36 -42.26 -60.29
C ILE A 5 22.46 -41.66 -58.88
N LEU A 6 23.70 -41.37 -58.51
CA LEU A 6 24.23 -40.95 -57.22
C LEU A 6 24.82 -39.52 -57.37
N ILE A 7 25.02 -38.84 -56.23
CA ILE A 7 25.94 -37.69 -55.96
C ILE A 7 25.30 -36.31 -56.30
N GLN A 8 25.10 -35.36 -55.37
CA GLN A 8 26.10 -34.72 -54.50
C GLN A 8 25.58 -34.28 -53.11
N PHE A 9 26.42 -34.54 -52.11
CA PHE A 9 26.51 -33.85 -50.83
C PHE A 9 26.99 -32.40 -51.04
N LEU A 10 26.34 -31.44 -50.38
CA LEU A 10 27.00 -30.21 -49.93
C LEU A 10 26.36 -29.75 -48.62
N SER A 11 27.19 -29.83 -47.59
CA SER A 11 27.07 -29.27 -46.25
C SER A 11 26.69 -27.79 -46.27
N LEU A 12 25.62 -27.44 -45.56
CA LEU A 12 25.42 -26.11 -44.99
C LEU A 12 24.96 -26.28 -43.55
N LEU A 13 25.96 -26.43 -42.68
CA LEU A 13 25.86 -25.99 -41.30
C LEU A 13 25.51 -24.49 -41.27
N SER A 14 24.71 -24.14 -40.26
CA SER A 14 24.70 -22.84 -39.58
C SER A 14 24.49 -21.58 -40.44
N LEU A 15 23.24 -21.19 -40.64
CA LEU A 15 22.83 -19.78 -40.60
C LEU A 15 21.42 -19.69 -40.01
N TRP A 16 21.29 -19.97 -38.72
CA TRP A 16 20.23 -19.32 -37.94
C TRP A 16 20.56 -17.82 -37.92
N PRO A 17 19.62 -16.92 -38.24
CA PRO A 17 19.83 -15.51 -37.99
C PRO A 17 19.99 -15.30 -36.46
N PRO A 18 20.81 -14.33 -36.03
CA PRO A 18 21.10 -14.09 -34.63
C PRO A 18 19.83 -13.66 -33.89
N ALA A 19 19.67 -14.23 -32.69
CA ALA A 19 18.69 -13.94 -31.64
C ALA A 19 17.74 -12.76 -31.92
N THR A 20 16.50 -13.07 -32.28
CA THR A 20 15.38 -12.28 -31.77
C THR A 20 15.45 -12.39 -30.25
N PHE A 21 15.77 -11.30 -29.55
CA PHE A 21 15.70 -11.25 -28.11
C PHE A 21 14.25 -11.46 -27.70
N ALA A 22 13.86 -12.71 -27.44
CA ALA A 22 12.56 -13.03 -26.92
C ALA A 22 12.45 -12.37 -25.54
N ALA A 23 11.36 -11.64 -25.31
CA ALA A 23 11.07 -11.01 -24.02
C ALA A 23 10.98 -12.02 -22.85
N ILE A 24 10.99 -13.33 -23.16
CA ILE A 24 11.20 -14.43 -22.23
C ILE A 24 12.31 -15.31 -22.78
N VAL A 25 13.32 -15.58 -21.96
CA VAL A 25 14.34 -16.58 -22.21
C VAL A 25 14.19 -17.70 -21.18
N LYS A 26 13.88 -18.91 -21.63
CA LYS A 26 13.79 -20.09 -20.77
C LYS A 26 15.09 -20.90 -20.84
N ARG A 27 15.68 -21.22 -19.68
CA ARG A 27 16.85 -22.10 -19.52
C ARG A 27 16.57 -23.11 -18.41
N GLY A 28 16.35 -24.37 -18.78
CA GLY A 28 15.89 -25.37 -17.83
C GLY A 28 14.54 -24.99 -17.21
N ALA A 29 14.47 -24.95 -15.88
CA ALA A 29 13.28 -24.55 -15.11
C ALA A 29 13.20 -23.04 -14.84
N THR A 30 14.15 -22.25 -15.35
CA THR A 30 14.21 -20.80 -15.13
C THR A 30 13.67 -20.04 -16.34
N CYS A 31 12.78 -19.09 -16.10
CA CYS A 31 12.30 -18.11 -17.07
C CYS A 31 12.84 -16.73 -16.69
N THR A 32 13.66 -16.12 -17.53
CA THR A 32 14.06 -14.71 -17.41
C THR A 32 13.19 -13.87 -18.31
N VAL A 33 12.54 -12.85 -17.76
CA VAL A 33 11.63 -11.94 -18.46
C VAL A 33 12.27 -10.56 -18.52
N THR A 34 12.32 -9.98 -19.72
CA THR A 34 12.83 -8.63 -19.95
C THR A 34 11.68 -7.75 -20.44
N PRO A 35 11.57 -6.49 -19.98
CA PRO A 35 10.54 -5.58 -20.48
C PRO A 35 10.63 -5.39 -22.00
N LEU A 36 9.50 -5.34 -22.68
CA LEU A 36 9.44 -5.10 -24.13
C LEU A 36 10.02 -3.73 -24.51
N SER A 37 9.88 -2.74 -23.63
CA SER A 37 10.50 -1.41 -23.78
C SER A 37 12.04 -1.47 -23.86
N ALA A 38 12.66 -2.46 -23.22
CA ALA A 38 14.10 -2.69 -23.22
C ALA A 38 14.58 -3.60 -24.36
N THR A 39 13.67 -4.20 -25.13
CA THR A 39 14.05 -5.00 -26.30
C THR A 39 14.50 -4.08 -27.45
N PRO A 40 15.70 -4.27 -28.02
CA PRO A 40 16.13 -3.48 -29.16
C PRO A 40 15.15 -3.65 -30.31
N LYS A 41 14.54 -2.57 -30.80
CA LYS A 41 13.75 -2.62 -32.04
C LYS A 41 14.66 -3.15 -33.15
N PRO A 42 14.21 -4.13 -33.96
CA PRO A 42 14.98 -4.54 -35.14
C PRO A 42 15.23 -3.28 -35.98
N ARG A 43 16.50 -2.93 -36.21
CA ARG A 43 16.84 -1.88 -37.16
C ARG A 43 16.23 -2.30 -38.49
N ARG A 44 15.23 -1.56 -38.98
CA ARG A 44 14.84 -1.65 -40.38
C ARG A 44 16.09 -1.33 -41.18
N SER A 45 16.63 -2.31 -41.91
CA SER A 45 17.59 -2.04 -42.96
C SER A 45 16.91 -1.10 -43.93
N ILE A 46 17.31 0.17 -43.94
CA ILE A 46 16.94 1.09 -45.01
C ILE A 46 17.57 0.49 -46.26
N GLY A 47 16.73 0.01 -47.17
CA GLY A 47 17.18 -0.52 -48.46
C GLY A 47 18.04 0.54 -49.15
N THR A 48 19.20 0.10 -49.65
CA THR A 48 20.06 0.88 -50.53
C THR A 48 19.25 1.38 -51.72
N VAL A 49 19.03 2.70 -51.80
CA VAL A 49 18.50 3.34 -53.01
C VAL A 49 19.66 3.50 -53.99
N HIS A 50 19.58 2.82 -55.13
CA HIS A 50 20.48 3.06 -56.26
C HIS A 50 20.12 4.39 -56.94
N PRO A 51 21.13 5.16 -57.41
CA PRO A 51 20.90 6.47 -58.00
C PRO A 51 20.46 6.34 -59.46
N ALA A 52 19.41 7.05 -59.85
CA ALA A 52 19.09 7.33 -61.23
C ALA A 52 18.87 8.84 -61.41
N ALA A 53 19.17 9.29 -62.62
CA ALA A 53 19.73 10.59 -62.96
C ALA A 53 18.75 11.79 -62.98
N ARG A 54 19.40 12.95 -63.07
CA ARG A 54 18.92 14.34 -63.22
C ARG A 54 17.99 14.55 -64.42
N ASP A 55 17.10 15.55 -64.31
CA ASP A 55 17.15 16.83 -65.05
C ASP A 55 16.21 17.84 -64.35
N VAL A 56 16.74 18.89 -63.70
CA VAL A 56 16.84 20.31 -64.13
C VAL A 56 15.50 20.96 -64.47
N ASP A 57 15.04 21.89 -63.61
CA ASP A 57 14.85 23.27 -64.06
C ASP A 57 14.92 24.30 -62.92
N LEU A 58 15.52 25.44 -63.24
CA LEU A 58 15.81 26.61 -62.41
C LEU A 58 14.71 27.64 -62.63
N ASP A 59 14.14 28.24 -61.57
CA ASP A 59 14.28 29.68 -61.31
C ASP A 59 13.53 30.15 -60.04
N ALA A 60 13.98 31.30 -59.56
CA ALA A 60 13.26 32.32 -58.78
C ALA A 60 13.25 32.26 -57.23
N THR A 61 14.25 32.95 -56.67
CA THR A 61 14.17 34.03 -55.65
C THR A 61 13.68 33.75 -54.22
N SER A 62 14.62 33.89 -53.27
CA SER A 62 14.45 34.17 -51.83
C SER A 62 13.92 35.62 -51.61
N PRO A 63 13.29 35.99 -50.46
CA PRO A 63 13.96 35.97 -49.15
C PRO A 63 13.07 35.72 -47.90
N GLY A 64 13.73 35.47 -46.77
CA GLY A 64 13.29 35.99 -45.46
C GLY A 64 12.58 35.02 -44.52
N SER A 65 13.34 34.50 -43.56
CA SER A 65 12.86 33.87 -42.32
C SER A 65 12.33 34.89 -41.32
N PRO A 66 11.31 34.53 -40.51
CA PRO A 66 11.18 35.09 -39.17
C PRO A 66 11.20 34.01 -38.07
N GLU A 67 11.87 34.35 -36.97
CA GLU A 67 11.85 33.64 -35.69
C GLU A 67 10.44 33.60 -35.06
N PRO A 68 10.09 32.56 -34.29
CA PRO A 68 8.87 32.56 -33.49
C PRO A 68 9.08 33.23 -32.12
N VAL A 69 8.19 34.19 -31.86
CA VAL A 69 8.00 34.98 -30.64
C VAL A 69 7.52 34.12 -29.46
N ALA A 70 8.12 34.30 -28.28
CA ALA A 70 7.67 33.72 -27.02
C ALA A 70 6.47 34.50 -26.42
N PRO A 71 5.45 33.84 -25.84
CA PRO A 71 4.36 34.54 -25.15
C PRO A 71 4.73 34.93 -23.72
N GLN A 72 4.59 36.23 -23.41
CA GLN A 72 4.62 36.79 -22.06
C GLN A 72 3.31 36.51 -21.32
N TRP A 73 3.40 36.01 -20.08
CA TRP A 73 2.28 35.92 -19.13
C TRP A 73 2.38 37.06 -18.09
N PRO A 74 1.25 37.64 -17.65
CA PRO A 74 1.25 38.74 -16.68
C PRO A 74 1.48 38.25 -15.24
N ALA A 75 2.15 39.10 -14.44
CA ALA A 75 2.47 38.87 -13.05
C ALA A 75 1.22 38.86 -12.13
N PRO A 76 1.15 37.99 -11.10
CA PRO A 76 0.07 38.01 -10.13
C PRO A 76 0.23 39.13 -9.08
N GLY A 77 -0.87 39.83 -8.84
CA GLY A 77 -0.99 40.93 -7.87
C GLY A 77 -0.83 40.49 -6.42
N ARG A 78 -0.28 41.42 -5.62
CA ARG A 78 -0.08 41.29 -4.17
C ARG A 78 -1.40 41.56 -3.43
N TYR A 79 -1.84 40.63 -2.59
CA TYR A 79 -2.79 40.91 -1.52
C TYR A 79 -2.04 41.29 -0.22
N PRO A 80 -2.51 42.29 0.55
CA PRO A 80 -1.82 42.74 1.77
C PRO A 80 -2.13 41.85 2.98
N ARG A 81 -1.10 41.62 3.82
CA ARG A 81 -1.21 40.92 5.11
C ARG A 81 -1.86 41.83 6.18
N PRO A 82 -2.66 41.29 7.11
CA PRO A 82 -3.08 42.01 8.31
C PRO A 82 -1.92 42.12 9.33
N ALA A 83 -1.86 43.25 10.02
CA ALA A 83 -0.86 43.58 11.04
C ALA A 83 -1.04 42.79 12.35
N PRO A 84 0.04 42.47 13.09
CA PRO A 84 -0.05 41.95 14.44
C PRO A 84 -0.20 43.08 15.49
N SER A 85 -1.10 42.84 16.44
CA SER A 85 -1.40 43.68 17.60
C SER A 85 -0.25 43.73 18.61
N GLN A 86 0.03 44.92 19.12
CA GLN A 86 0.98 45.17 20.19
C GLN A 86 0.45 44.76 21.56
N GLY A 87 1.31 44.12 22.36
CA GLY A 87 1.16 43.92 23.81
C GLY A 87 2.52 44.10 24.47
N SER A 88 2.55 44.87 25.56
CA SER A 88 3.70 45.51 26.20
C SER A 88 4.31 44.74 27.39
N HIS A 89 5.58 45.11 27.70
CA HIS A 89 6.36 44.96 28.96
C HIS A 89 7.41 43.82 29.04
N PRO A 90 8.48 43.94 29.89
CA PRO A 90 9.62 44.87 29.83
C PRO A 90 10.98 44.09 29.87
N PRO A 91 12.18 44.73 29.88
CA PRO A 91 13.44 44.06 29.55
C PRO A 91 14.15 43.45 30.76
N ALA A 92 14.85 42.33 30.55
CA ALA A 92 15.79 41.73 31.50
C ALA A 92 17.17 41.51 30.86
N GLU A 93 18.17 41.51 31.72
CA GLU A 93 19.54 42.00 31.55
C GLU A 93 20.52 41.08 30.79
N ARG A 94 21.62 41.72 30.34
CA ARG A 94 22.83 41.10 29.81
C ARG A 94 23.61 40.37 30.91
N MET A 95 24.04 39.15 30.65
CA MET A 95 25.29 38.62 31.19
C MET A 95 26.07 37.91 30.08
N ALA A 96 27.36 38.28 29.97
CA ALA A 96 28.35 37.64 29.12
C ALA A 96 29.00 36.44 29.85
N PRO A 97 29.60 35.48 29.11
CA PRO A 97 29.95 34.15 29.63
C PRO A 97 31.39 34.06 30.16
N PRO A 98 31.75 33.02 30.94
CA PRO A 98 33.12 32.59 31.09
C PRO A 98 33.49 31.41 30.17
N THR A 99 34.80 31.36 29.95
CA THR A 99 35.61 30.71 28.93
C THR A 99 35.88 29.21 29.09
N GLU A 100 36.32 28.63 27.98
CA GLU A 100 36.59 27.24 27.58
C GLU A 100 37.61 26.44 28.41
N THR A 101 37.55 25.11 28.30
CA THR A 101 38.63 24.28 27.68
C THR A 101 38.11 22.85 27.36
N PRO A 102 38.73 22.15 26.39
CA PRO A 102 38.02 21.28 25.43
C PRO A 102 38.27 19.78 25.64
N VAL A 103 37.30 18.94 25.24
CA VAL A 103 37.53 17.51 24.96
C VAL A 103 36.73 17.11 23.72
N ASP A 104 37.47 16.62 22.73
CA ASP A 104 37.06 16.11 21.42
C ASP A 104 35.71 15.41 21.37
N ARG A 105 34.79 15.93 20.55
CA ARG A 105 33.83 15.13 19.79
C ARG A 105 33.65 15.74 18.40
N ALA A 106 33.92 14.89 17.41
CA ALA A 106 33.71 15.15 16.00
C ALA A 106 32.28 15.64 15.73
N ASP A 107 32.19 16.73 14.97
CA ASP A 107 30.96 17.30 14.46
C ASP A 107 30.17 16.25 13.67
N HIS A 108 28.95 15.97 14.12
CA HIS A 108 27.89 15.48 13.26
C HIS A 108 27.26 16.70 12.60
N ASP A 109 27.65 16.88 11.35
CA ASP A 109 27.10 17.85 10.43
C ASP A 109 25.58 17.65 10.32
N SER A 110 24.88 18.78 10.26
CA SER A 110 23.43 18.89 10.21
C SER A 110 22.82 18.09 9.06
N ASP A 111 21.77 17.32 9.39
CA ASP A 111 20.87 16.62 8.48
C ASP A 111 20.54 17.47 7.24
N GLU A 112 21.16 17.08 6.14
CA GLU A 112 20.77 17.42 4.79
C GLU A 112 19.39 16.79 4.55
N LEU A 113 18.33 17.59 4.71
CA LEU A 113 17.00 17.28 4.17
C LEU A 113 17.17 17.07 2.66
N VAL A 114 17.32 15.81 2.25
CA VAL A 114 17.32 15.41 0.85
C VAL A 114 15.95 15.76 0.28
N ASP A 115 15.91 16.87 -0.43
CA ASP A 115 14.81 17.33 -1.23
C ASP A 115 14.53 16.31 -2.35
N HIS A 116 13.55 15.43 -2.12
CA HIS A 116 13.03 14.53 -3.15
C HIS A 116 12.07 15.22 -4.14
N HIS A 117 12.07 16.56 -4.26
CA HIS A 117 11.44 17.25 -5.38
C HIS A 117 12.32 17.23 -6.63
N THR A 118 12.47 16.06 -7.24
CA THR A 118 12.97 15.97 -8.62
C THR A 118 12.02 15.18 -9.53
N LEU A 119 11.37 15.96 -10.41
CA LEU A 119 11.08 15.66 -11.82
C LEU A 119 9.95 14.69 -12.21
N TRP A 120 8.66 14.98 -12.02
CA TRP A 120 7.60 14.18 -12.68
C TRP A 120 6.80 14.94 -13.73
N HIS A 121 7.46 15.31 -14.83
CA HIS A 121 6.78 15.29 -16.12
C HIS A 121 6.52 13.81 -16.46
N ARG A 122 5.28 13.37 -16.30
CA ARG A 122 4.86 12.02 -16.68
C ARG A 122 5.07 11.84 -18.18
N GLU A 123 5.97 10.94 -18.55
CA GLU A 123 6.04 10.41 -19.91
C GLU A 123 4.66 9.90 -20.34
N PRO A 124 4.22 10.14 -21.59
CA PRO A 124 2.98 9.59 -22.09
C PRO A 124 2.95 8.06 -21.91
N ALA A 125 1.79 7.52 -21.55
CA ALA A 125 1.63 6.10 -21.28
C ALA A 125 2.21 5.25 -22.42
N ALA A 126 3.12 4.35 -22.08
CA ALA A 126 3.64 3.40 -23.05
C ALA A 126 2.46 2.56 -23.59
N THR A 127 2.35 2.50 -24.92
CA THR A 127 1.33 1.68 -25.62
C THR A 127 1.65 0.18 -25.59
N ILE A 128 2.83 -0.17 -25.08
CA ILE A 128 3.33 -1.53 -24.97
C ILE A 128 2.75 -2.16 -23.70
N ASP A 129 2.27 -3.41 -23.81
CA ASP A 129 1.74 -4.20 -22.70
C ASP A 129 2.65 -5.39 -22.43
N ASP A 130 3.24 -5.42 -21.23
CA ASP A 130 4.13 -6.47 -20.78
C ASP A 130 3.39 -7.64 -20.10
N THR A 131 2.08 -7.51 -19.88
CA THR A 131 1.27 -8.54 -19.21
C THR A 131 1.32 -9.92 -19.89
N PRO A 132 1.22 -10.04 -21.24
CA PRO A 132 1.19 -11.34 -21.90
C PRO A 132 2.44 -12.19 -21.66
N GLN A 133 3.64 -11.61 -21.74
CA GLN A 133 4.86 -12.37 -21.52
C GLN A 133 5.11 -12.68 -20.04
N ILE A 134 4.66 -11.80 -19.12
CA ILE A 134 4.67 -12.08 -17.69
C ILE A 134 3.83 -13.34 -17.39
N LEU A 135 2.57 -13.37 -17.85
CA LEU A 135 1.69 -14.54 -17.67
C LEU A 135 2.25 -15.81 -18.31
N SER A 136 2.91 -15.67 -19.47
CA SER A 136 3.57 -16.79 -20.14
C SER A 136 4.74 -17.35 -19.31
N ALA A 137 5.54 -16.50 -18.64
CA ALA A 137 6.61 -16.95 -17.76
C ALA A 137 6.06 -17.71 -16.54
N PHE A 138 4.99 -17.20 -15.91
CA PHE A 138 4.27 -17.91 -14.86
C PHE A 138 3.76 -19.28 -15.31
N LYS A 139 3.20 -19.37 -16.51
CA LYS A 139 2.75 -20.66 -17.08
C LYS A 139 3.90 -21.63 -17.33
N GLN A 140 5.06 -21.14 -17.77
CA GLN A 140 6.18 -21.98 -18.21
C GLN A 140 7.11 -22.43 -17.08
N CYS A 141 7.22 -21.64 -16.02
CA CYS A 141 8.19 -21.81 -14.95
C CYS A 141 7.59 -21.67 -13.53
N GLY A 142 6.26 -21.55 -13.41
CA GLY A 142 5.56 -21.43 -12.13
C GLY A 142 5.42 -22.72 -11.32
N LYS A 143 5.96 -23.84 -11.83
CA LYS A 143 5.98 -25.15 -11.15
C LYS A 143 7.41 -25.69 -11.15
N ASP A 144 7.94 -25.97 -9.95
CA ASP A 144 9.29 -26.47 -9.72
C ASP A 144 10.37 -25.65 -10.45
N GLY A 145 10.25 -24.33 -10.40
CA GLY A 145 11.02 -23.42 -11.25
C GLY A 145 11.22 -22.02 -10.70
N THR A 146 11.93 -21.21 -11.46
CA THR A 146 12.29 -19.84 -11.09
C THR A 146 11.84 -18.86 -12.16
N ILE A 147 11.29 -17.72 -11.76
CA ILE A 147 10.92 -16.62 -12.65
C ILE A 147 11.71 -15.40 -12.24
N ILE A 148 12.49 -14.85 -13.16
CA ILE A 148 13.34 -13.68 -12.91
C ILE A 148 12.85 -12.54 -13.80
N PHE A 149 12.30 -11.50 -13.20
CA PHE A 149 11.99 -10.24 -13.89
C PHE A 149 13.22 -9.35 -13.84
N ALA A 150 13.83 -9.13 -15.00
CA ALA A 150 15.02 -8.29 -15.14
C ALA A 150 14.73 -6.81 -14.84
N GLU A 151 15.78 -6.00 -14.75
CA GLU A 151 15.65 -4.55 -14.59
C GLU A 151 14.89 -3.88 -15.76
N GLY A 152 14.26 -2.75 -15.46
CA GLY A 152 13.47 -1.94 -16.39
C GLY A 152 12.00 -1.85 -15.99
N VAL A 153 11.17 -1.26 -16.87
CA VAL A 153 9.76 -0.98 -16.60
C VAL A 153 8.86 -1.91 -17.40
N PHE A 154 8.17 -2.81 -16.69
CA PHE A 154 7.08 -3.65 -17.20
C PHE A 154 5.76 -2.88 -17.10
N ASN A 155 5.14 -2.58 -18.24
CA ASN A 155 3.87 -1.88 -18.33
C ASN A 155 2.72 -2.88 -18.21
N ILE A 156 2.00 -2.85 -17.09
CA ILE A 156 0.89 -3.75 -16.80
C ILE A 156 -0.40 -3.10 -17.27
N ARG A 157 -0.97 -3.57 -18.39
CA ARG A 157 -2.21 -3.03 -18.97
C ARG A 157 -3.39 -3.99 -18.87
N GLN A 158 -3.18 -5.19 -18.32
CA GLN A 158 -4.22 -6.20 -18.12
C GLN A 158 -4.18 -6.78 -16.71
N VAL A 159 -5.31 -7.32 -16.27
CA VAL A 159 -5.39 -8.08 -15.02
C VAL A 159 -4.56 -9.35 -15.10
N MET A 160 -4.00 -9.78 -13.97
CA MET A 160 -3.17 -10.98 -13.89
C MET A 160 -3.80 -12.03 -12.97
N ASN A 161 -3.81 -13.28 -13.44
CA ASN A 161 -4.10 -14.43 -12.60
C ASN A 161 -2.93 -15.40 -12.71
N THR A 162 -2.14 -15.44 -11.64
CA THR A 162 -0.95 -16.29 -11.48
C THR A 162 -1.15 -17.18 -10.25
N THR A 163 -2.36 -17.72 -10.12
CA THR A 163 -2.65 -18.79 -9.16
C THR A 163 -2.08 -20.12 -9.66
N ASP A 164 -2.18 -21.16 -8.82
CA ASP A 164 -1.77 -22.52 -9.16
C ASP A 164 -0.25 -22.72 -9.31
N LEU A 165 0.54 -21.86 -8.64
CA LEU A 165 2.00 -21.99 -8.54
C LEU A 165 2.39 -23.11 -7.56
N SER A 166 3.53 -23.75 -7.77
CA SER A 166 4.04 -24.76 -6.85
C SER A 166 5.56 -24.82 -6.82
N ASN A 167 6.17 -24.76 -5.64
CA ASN A 167 7.64 -24.81 -5.47
C ASN A 167 8.33 -23.83 -6.43
N CYS A 168 7.93 -22.55 -6.35
CA CYS A 168 8.33 -21.53 -7.32
C CYS A 168 9.00 -20.35 -6.63
N ASP A 169 10.14 -19.94 -7.17
CA ASP A 169 10.87 -18.74 -6.73
C ASP A 169 10.72 -17.62 -7.76
N ILE A 170 10.29 -16.46 -7.32
CA ILE A 170 10.09 -15.28 -8.16
C ILE A 170 11.03 -14.18 -7.68
N GLU A 171 11.86 -13.69 -8.60
CA GLU A 171 12.80 -12.61 -8.37
C GLU A 171 12.40 -11.39 -9.19
N ILE A 172 12.34 -10.23 -8.53
CA ILE A 172 11.93 -8.97 -9.16
C ILE A 172 13.06 -7.96 -9.02
N HIS A 173 13.62 -7.56 -10.16
CA HIS A 173 14.68 -6.56 -10.27
C HIS A 173 14.21 -5.26 -10.94
N GLY A 174 12.97 -5.21 -11.41
CA GLY A 174 12.41 -4.08 -12.15
C GLY A 174 11.13 -3.50 -11.56
N THR A 175 10.54 -2.57 -12.30
CA THR A 175 9.31 -1.86 -11.95
C THR A 175 8.12 -2.44 -12.70
N PHE A 176 7.03 -2.70 -12.00
CA PHE A 176 5.73 -3.02 -12.57
C PHE A 176 4.87 -1.75 -12.47
N LEU A 177 4.53 -1.17 -13.62
CA LEU A 177 3.77 0.07 -13.73
C LEU A 177 2.39 -0.22 -14.29
N TRP A 178 1.34 -0.04 -13.49
CA TRP A 178 -0.04 -0.23 -13.92
C TRP A 178 -0.55 0.96 -14.71
N SER A 179 -1.26 0.67 -15.80
CA SER A 179 -1.85 1.71 -16.64
C SER A 179 -3.00 2.43 -15.95
N ALA A 180 -3.14 3.73 -16.21
CA ALA A 180 -4.24 4.56 -15.72
C ALA A 180 -4.98 5.32 -16.84
N ASP A 181 -4.52 5.19 -18.09
CA ASP A 181 -5.16 5.80 -19.28
C ASP A 181 -6.44 5.06 -19.72
N ASN A 182 -6.68 3.87 -19.17
CA ASN A 182 -7.78 2.97 -19.53
C ASN A 182 -8.65 2.57 -18.33
N ILE A 183 -8.73 3.41 -17.29
CA ILE A 183 -9.52 3.09 -16.08
C ILE A 183 -10.99 2.79 -16.43
N ALA A 184 -11.66 3.74 -17.11
CA ALA A 184 -13.08 3.60 -17.43
C ALA A 184 -13.37 2.57 -18.53
N SER A 185 -12.45 2.43 -19.50
CA SER A 185 -12.62 1.56 -20.67
C SER A 185 -12.27 0.09 -20.37
N TYR A 186 -11.36 -0.18 -19.44
CA TYR A 186 -10.88 -1.54 -19.14
C TYR A 186 -10.98 -1.91 -17.66
N TRP A 187 -10.28 -1.19 -16.77
CA TRP A 187 -10.04 -1.67 -15.40
C TRP A 187 -11.33 -1.84 -14.58
N LEU A 188 -12.23 -0.86 -14.61
CA LEU A 188 -13.49 -0.93 -13.84
C LEU A 188 -14.39 -2.13 -14.24
N ARG A 189 -14.12 -2.78 -15.38
CA ARG A 189 -14.94 -3.87 -15.93
C ARG A 189 -14.23 -5.22 -15.97
N SER A 190 -12.91 -5.25 -15.75
CA SER A 190 -12.08 -6.43 -16.03
C SER A 190 -11.45 -7.06 -14.79
N THR A 191 -11.53 -6.41 -13.63
CA THR A 191 -10.90 -6.87 -12.39
C THR A 191 -11.53 -8.13 -11.83
N TYR A 192 -10.72 -8.96 -11.16
CA TYR A 192 -11.19 -10.21 -10.57
C TYR A 192 -11.89 -9.95 -9.25
N SER A 193 -13.09 -10.50 -9.06
CA SER A 193 -13.75 -10.43 -7.75
C SER A 193 -12.98 -11.26 -6.72
N VAL A 194 -12.79 -10.70 -5.52
CA VAL A 194 -12.25 -11.44 -4.35
C VAL A 194 -13.36 -11.85 -3.38
N THR A 195 -14.63 -11.73 -3.79
CA THR A 195 -15.88 -12.03 -3.04
C THR A 195 -16.11 -11.21 -1.77
N TYR A 196 -15.08 -10.91 -0.99
CA TYR A 196 -15.14 -10.12 0.23
C TYR A 196 -15.70 -8.72 -0.06
N ALA A 197 -16.83 -8.38 0.57
CA ALA A 197 -17.49 -7.08 0.49
C ALA A 197 -17.70 -6.53 -0.94
N GLY A 198 -17.75 -7.41 -1.96
CA GLY A 198 -17.82 -6.99 -3.36
C GLY A 198 -16.57 -6.23 -3.85
N ARG A 199 -15.39 -6.54 -3.31
CA ARG A 199 -14.11 -6.00 -3.77
C ARG A 199 -13.54 -6.80 -4.93
N SER A 200 -12.62 -6.15 -5.65
CA SER A 200 -11.94 -6.73 -6.81
C SER A 200 -10.44 -6.46 -6.75
N THR A 201 -9.66 -7.23 -7.51
CA THR A 201 -8.19 -7.12 -7.57
C THR A 201 -7.68 -7.08 -9.01
N ALA A 202 -6.54 -6.42 -9.21
CA ALA A 202 -5.80 -6.41 -10.46
C ALA A 202 -4.95 -7.67 -10.63
N TRP A 203 -4.51 -8.28 -9.54
CA TRP A 203 -3.64 -9.46 -9.58
C TRP A 203 -4.05 -10.51 -8.54
N LEU A 204 -4.56 -11.65 -9.01
CA LEU A 204 -4.71 -12.86 -8.20
C LEU A 204 -3.39 -13.65 -8.22
N PHE A 205 -2.77 -13.79 -7.06
CA PHE A 205 -1.49 -14.48 -6.88
C PHE A 205 -1.67 -15.61 -5.86
N GLY A 206 -1.21 -16.83 -6.14
CA GLY A 206 -1.38 -17.93 -5.20
C GLY A 206 -0.80 -19.26 -5.65
N GLY A 207 -0.73 -20.22 -4.73
CA GLY A 207 -0.06 -21.50 -4.96
C GLY A 207 0.43 -22.12 -3.66
N ARG A 208 1.35 -23.09 -3.78
CA ARG A 208 1.96 -23.78 -2.63
C ARG A 208 3.48 -23.69 -2.67
N ASN A 209 4.11 -23.29 -1.56
CA ASN A 209 5.56 -23.13 -1.46
C ASN A 209 6.09 -22.14 -2.51
N VAL A 210 5.72 -20.87 -2.38
CA VAL A 210 6.07 -19.83 -3.36
C VAL A 210 6.80 -18.69 -2.66
N SER A 211 7.93 -18.27 -3.22
CA SER A 211 8.64 -17.06 -2.78
C SER A 211 8.54 -15.96 -3.85
N MET A 212 8.28 -14.72 -3.44
CA MET A 212 8.34 -13.52 -4.29
C MET A 212 9.24 -12.49 -3.60
N ARG A 213 10.40 -12.22 -4.19
CA ARG A 213 11.44 -11.40 -3.58
C ARG A 213 11.84 -10.25 -4.49
N GLY A 214 11.87 -9.06 -3.92
CA GLY A 214 12.47 -7.89 -4.52
C GLY A 214 13.92 -7.72 -4.09
N PHE A 215 14.79 -7.37 -5.05
CA PHE A 215 16.22 -7.20 -4.82
C PHE A 215 16.61 -5.71 -4.80
N GLY A 216 15.90 -4.93 -3.96
CA GLY A 216 16.13 -3.50 -3.75
C GLY A 216 15.60 -2.56 -4.84
N ARG A 217 15.23 -3.10 -6.01
CA ARG A 217 14.67 -2.35 -7.14
C ARG A 217 13.23 -2.72 -7.50
N ALA A 218 12.65 -3.71 -6.83
CA ALA A 218 11.28 -4.13 -7.08
C ALA A 218 10.30 -3.03 -6.68
N LEU A 219 9.65 -2.43 -7.68
CA LEU A 219 8.67 -1.37 -7.48
C LEU A 219 7.35 -1.75 -8.14
N PHE A 220 6.27 -1.78 -7.37
CA PHE A 220 4.91 -1.86 -7.89
C PHE A 220 4.27 -0.47 -7.82
N ASP A 221 4.11 0.17 -8.97
CA ASP A 221 3.49 1.49 -9.10
C ASP A 221 2.08 1.37 -9.67
N GLY A 222 1.09 1.57 -8.82
CA GLY A 222 -0.32 1.47 -9.18
C GLY A 222 -0.86 2.65 -10.00
N ASN A 223 -0.08 3.73 -10.14
CA ASN A 223 -0.51 4.98 -10.77
C ASN A 223 -1.80 5.56 -10.12
N GLY A 224 -1.90 5.44 -8.80
CA GLY A 224 -3.07 5.69 -7.98
C GLY A 224 -3.62 7.11 -7.97
N GLN A 225 -2.83 8.14 -8.30
CA GLN A 225 -3.35 9.52 -8.34
C GLN A 225 -4.54 9.66 -9.29
N ALA A 226 -4.47 9.04 -10.48
CA ALA A 226 -5.57 9.06 -11.44
C ALA A 226 -6.83 8.37 -10.88
N TRP A 227 -6.65 7.32 -10.07
CA TRP A 227 -7.74 6.62 -9.38
C TRP A 227 -8.34 7.46 -8.26
N ILE A 228 -7.52 8.15 -7.49
CA ILE A 228 -7.94 9.09 -6.44
C ILE A 228 -8.79 10.21 -7.04
N ASP A 229 -8.30 10.84 -8.12
CA ASP A 229 -9.00 11.93 -8.81
C ASP A 229 -10.29 11.49 -9.47
N GLN A 230 -10.33 10.26 -9.99
CA GLN A 230 -11.54 9.67 -10.54
C GLN A 230 -12.58 9.38 -9.45
N ASN A 231 -12.14 8.87 -8.30
CA ASN A 231 -13.02 8.47 -7.20
C ASN A 231 -13.53 9.67 -6.38
N LYS A 232 -12.85 10.82 -6.43
CA LYS A 232 -13.28 12.11 -5.84
C LYS A 232 -13.68 12.02 -4.36
N GLY A 233 -12.87 11.33 -3.56
CA GLY A 233 -13.14 11.11 -2.14
C GLY A 233 -14.31 10.16 -1.84
N GLY A 234 -14.87 9.49 -2.85
CA GLY A 234 -15.80 8.39 -2.64
C GLY A 234 -15.16 7.26 -1.83
N SER A 235 -15.96 6.42 -1.18
CA SER A 235 -15.44 5.20 -0.56
C SER A 235 -15.15 4.15 -1.64
N ASN A 236 -16.05 3.20 -1.84
CA ASN A 236 -15.85 2.10 -2.78
C ASN A 236 -16.36 2.47 -4.17
N GLN A 237 -15.47 2.39 -5.16
CA GLN A 237 -15.83 2.41 -6.58
C GLN A 237 -15.81 0.97 -7.11
N ASN A 238 -16.92 0.50 -7.70
CA ASN A 238 -16.98 -0.86 -8.25
C ASN A 238 -15.89 -1.08 -9.30
N GLY A 239 -15.13 -2.16 -9.17
CA GLY A 239 -14.03 -2.49 -10.08
C GLY A 239 -12.71 -1.74 -9.82
N ARG A 240 -12.65 -0.82 -8.85
CA ARG A 240 -11.38 -0.21 -8.38
C ARG A 240 -10.55 -1.31 -7.69
N PRO A 241 -9.38 -1.68 -8.24
CA PRO A 241 -8.71 -2.91 -7.82
C PRO A 241 -7.79 -2.74 -6.62
N ILE A 242 -7.78 -3.76 -5.75
CA ILE A 242 -6.63 -4.10 -4.90
C ILE A 242 -5.45 -4.44 -5.81
N SER A 243 -4.25 -3.92 -5.51
CA SER A 243 -3.07 -4.13 -6.38
C SER A 243 -2.69 -5.62 -6.48
N LEU A 244 -2.49 -6.32 -5.37
CA LEU A 244 -2.20 -7.75 -5.34
C LEU A 244 -3.00 -8.47 -4.25
N THR A 245 -3.69 -9.56 -4.60
CA THR A 245 -4.33 -10.46 -3.63
C THR A 245 -3.61 -11.79 -3.57
N VAL A 246 -3.09 -12.16 -2.40
CA VAL A 246 -2.66 -13.53 -2.09
C VAL A 246 -3.92 -14.36 -1.90
N TRP A 247 -4.25 -15.18 -2.90
CA TRP A 247 -5.49 -15.92 -3.00
C TRP A 247 -5.25 -17.42 -2.94
N ARG A 248 -5.82 -18.09 -1.92
CA ARG A 248 -5.68 -19.54 -1.74
C ARG A 248 -4.20 -19.99 -1.71
N GLY A 249 -3.34 -19.18 -1.12
CA GLY A 249 -1.93 -19.46 -0.96
C GLY A 249 -1.66 -20.38 0.23
N THR A 250 -0.66 -21.25 0.13
CA THR A 250 -0.14 -22.03 1.26
C THR A 250 1.39 -21.98 1.26
N ASN A 251 2.01 -21.58 2.36
CA ASN A 251 3.46 -21.40 2.45
C ASN A 251 3.95 -20.36 1.42
N ILE A 252 3.51 -19.12 1.60
CA ILE A 252 3.85 -17.99 0.73
C ILE A 252 4.83 -17.08 1.48
N TYR A 253 5.91 -16.68 0.81
CA TYR A 253 6.88 -15.72 1.33
C TYR A 253 7.01 -14.53 0.37
N ILE A 254 6.76 -13.31 0.86
CA ILE A 254 6.91 -12.06 0.09
C ILE A 254 7.88 -11.13 0.81
N ASP A 255 8.88 -10.61 0.11
CA ASP A 255 9.98 -9.87 0.73
C ASP A 255 10.55 -8.77 -0.15
N GLY A 256 10.85 -7.60 0.43
CA GLY A 256 11.72 -6.60 -0.18
C GLY A 256 11.12 -5.87 -1.38
N ILE A 257 9.80 -5.66 -1.40
CA ILE A 257 9.09 -4.98 -2.50
C ILE A 257 8.58 -3.61 -2.04
N THR A 258 8.79 -2.62 -2.88
CA THR A 258 8.26 -1.27 -2.71
C THR A 258 6.94 -1.14 -3.48
N TRP A 259 5.90 -0.61 -2.84
CA TRP A 259 4.63 -0.26 -3.45
C TRP A 259 4.42 1.26 -3.43
N ARG A 260 4.00 1.82 -4.56
CA ARG A 260 3.67 3.23 -4.69
C ARG A 260 2.33 3.42 -5.34
N GLN A 261 1.58 4.40 -4.85
CA GLN A 261 0.34 4.88 -5.41
C GLN A 261 -0.62 3.74 -5.79
N ALA A 262 -1.02 2.93 -4.81
CA ALA A 262 -1.99 1.87 -5.02
C ALA A 262 -3.33 2.44 -5.51
N GLN A 263 -4.00 1.66 -6.35
CA GLN A 263 -5.31 2.07 -6.88
C GLN A 263 -6.36 2.04 -5.79
N PHE A 264 -6.32 1.04 -4.90
CA PHE A 264 -7.16 0.83 -3.71
C PHE A 264 -6.25 0.28 -2.61
N TRP A 265 -6.60 -0.81 -1.92
CA TRP A 265 -5.70 -1.51 -1.00
C TRP A 265 -4.42 -1.95 -1.72
N HIS A 266 -3.28 -1.85 -1.05
CA HIS A 266 -2.01 -2.32 -1.61
C HIS A 266 -2.04 -3.86 -1.73
N THR A 267 -2.43 -4.56 -0.67
CA THR A 267 -2.57 -6.02 -0.75
C THR A 267 -3.69 -6.59 0.12
N PHE A 268 -4.05 -7.84 -0.18
CA PHE A 268 -5.09 -8.60 0.52
C PHE A 268 -4.69 -10.07 0.62
N ILE A 269 -4.77 -10.65 1.81
CA ILE A 269 -4.52 -12.07 2.04
C ILE A 269 -5.85 -12.76 2.29
N ALA A 270 -6.26 -13.62 1.35
CA ALA A 270 -7.57 -14.24 1.36
C ALA A 270 -7.48 -15.76 1.16
N HIS A 271 -8.24 -16.50 1.96
CA HIS A 271 -8.31 -17.97 1.91
C HIS A 271 -6.94 -18.66 2.01
N SER A 272 -5.99 -18.05 2.70
CA SER A 272 -4.59 -18.46 2.66
C SER A 272 -4.11 -18.98 4.02
N GLN A 273 -3.06 -19.80 3.98
CA GLN A 273 -2.44 -20.37 5.16
C GLN A 273 -0.92 -20.21 5.12
N ASN A 274 -0.29 -19.89 6.26
CA ASN A 274 1.16 -19.81 6.38
C ASN A 274 1.73 -18.81 5.36
N VAL A 275 1.42 -17.54 5.55
CA VAL A 275 1.86 -16.43 4.69
C VAL A 275 2.75 -15.51 5.52
N THR A 276 3.98 -15.32 5.06
CA THR A 276 4.93 -14.37 5.64
C THR A 276 5.20 -13.27 4.63
N MET A 277 5.07 -12.02 5.07
CA MET A 277 5.36 -10.84 4.25
C MET A 277 6.22 -9.86 5.03
N THR A 278 7.42 -9.54 4.54
CA THR A 278 8.41 -8.76 5.28
C THR A 278 9.14 -7.72 4.44
N ASN A 279 9.70 -6.69 5.10
CA ASN A 279 10.53 -5.66 4.45
C ASN A 279 9.81 -4.94 3.31
N LEU A 280 8.55 -4.55 3.53
CA LEU A 280 7.74 -3.86 2.53
C LEU A 280 7.64 -2.36 2.82
N ASP A 281 7.69 -1.55 1.78
CA ASP A 281 7.55 -0.10 1.85
C ASP A 281 6.38 0.32 0.95
N MET A 282 5.30 0.80 1.54
CA MET A 282 4.05 1.16 0.86
C MET A 282 3.77 2.64 1.04
N ASN A 283 3.50 3.37 -0.05
CA ASN A 283 3.13 4.77 0.03
C ASN A 283 2.11 5.15 -1.04
N THR A 284 0.92 5.55 -0.60
CA THR A 284 -0.08 6.21 -1.42
C THR A 284 -0.42 7.56 -0.81
N THR A 285 0.02 8.63 -1.48
CA THR A 285 -0.19 10.01 -1.06
C THR A 285 -0.86 10.77 -2.19
N SER A 286 -1.95 11.47 -1.87
CA SER A 286 -2.63 12.32 -2.85
C SER A 286 -1.95 13.68 -2.96
N HIS A 287 -1.88 14.18 -4.19
CA HIS A 287 -1.42 15.54 -4.51
C HIS A 287 -2.54 16.44 -5.04
N SER A 288 -3.80 16.03 -4.90
CA SER A 288 -4.98 16.82 -5.26
C SER A 288 -5.86 17.12 -4.05
N GLN A 289 -6.97 17.83 -4.25
CA GLN A 289 -7.92 18.08 -3.16
C GLN A 289 -8.64 16.81 -2.63
N TRP A 290 -8.48 15.66 -3.29
CA TRP A 290 -9.12 14.41 -2.90
C TRP A 290 -8.18 13.56 -2.05
N SER A 291 -8.68 12.94 -0.99
CA SER A 291 -7.87 12.07 -0.13
C SER A 291 -7.65 10.68 -0.73
N ALA A 292 -6.58 10.00 -0.30
CA ALA A 292 -6.23 8.63 -0.67
C ALA A 292 -7.16 7.57 -0.02
N VAL A 293 -8.48 7.78 -0.08
CA VAL A 293 -9.49 6.90 0.52
C VAL A 293 -9.33 5.48 0.00
N ASN A 294 -9.40 4.48 0.88
CA ASN A 294 -9.44 3.09 0.39
C ASN A 294 -8.05 2.48 0.16
N THR A 295 -6.96 3.01 0.73
CA THR A 295 -5.58 2.65 0.36
C THR A 295 -4.83 1.88 1.44
N ASP A 296 -5.55 0.97 2.10
CA ASP A 296 -5.08 0.12 3.18
C ASP A 296 -3.74 -0.56 2.82
N GLY A 297 -2.86 -0.77 3.80
CA GLY A 297 -1.59 -1.50 3.59
C GLY A 297 -1.85 -2.96 3.25
N THR A 298 -2.32 -3.74 4.23
CA THR A 298 -2.87 -5.07 3.94
C THR A 298 -4.09 -5.39 4.78
N ASP A 299 -4.99 -6.14 4.15
CA ASP A 299 -6.12 -6.78 4.81
C ASP A 299 -5.94 -8.30 4.85
N THR A 300 -6.48 -8.98 5.86
CA THR A 300 -6.58 -10.45 5.93
C THR A 300 -8.03 -10.88 6.04
N TRP A 301 -8.40 -12.00 5.40
CA TRP A 301 -9.75 -12.57 5.50
C TRP A 301 -9.74 -14.08 5.25
N ASN A 302 -10.54 -14.84 6.00
CA ASN A 302 -10.62 -16.31 5.85
C ASN A 302 -9.24 -16.99 5.82
N SER A 303 -8.28 -16.52 6.62
CA SER A 303 -6.88 -16.92 6.51
C SER A 303 -6.28 -17.26 7.88
N ARG A 304 -5.20 -18.04 7.91
CA ARG A 304 -4.55 -18.40 9.17
C ARG A 304 -3.03 -18.51 9.08
N ASP A 305 -2.37 -18.38 10.21
CA ASP A 305 -0.91 -18.48 10.32
C ASP A 305 -0.24 -17.40 9.46
N ILE A 306 -0.42 -16.13 9.82
CA ILE A 306 0.03 -14.98 9.05
C ILE A 306 1.09 -14.21 9.83
N VAL A 307 2.22 -13.91 9.19
CA VAL A 307 3.30 -13.10 9.75
C VAL A 307 3.55 -11.89 8.87
N ILE A 308 3.45 -10.70 9.46
CA ILE A 308 3.73 -9.42 8.80
C ILE A 308 4.80 -8.70 9.62
N SER A 309 5.93 -8.35 9.01
CA SER A 309 7.03 -7.74 9.77
C SER A 309 7.86 -6.72 9.00
N ASN A 310 8.36 -5.68 9.67
CA ASN A 310 9.30 -4.70 9.10
C ASN A 310 8.68 -3.94 7.91
N TRP A 311 7.54 -3.29 8.12
CA TRP A 311 6.88 -2.51 7.08
C TRP A 311 6.88 -1.01 7.40
N THR A 312 6.93 -0.21 6.36
CA THR A 312 6.53 1.20 6.39
C THR A 312 5.32 1.39 5.50
N VAL A 313 4.26 2.02 6.01
CA VAL A 313 3.00 2.22 5.29
C VAL A 313 2.54 3.67 5.42
N THR A 314 2.45 4.37 4.30
CA THR A 314 1.69 5.61 4.16
C THR A 314 0.43 5.31 3.36
N SER A 315 -0.72 5.47 3.98
CA SER A 315 -2.03 5.18 3.39
C SER A 315 -3.03 6.29 3.72
N GLY A 316 -4.24 6.20 3.18
CA GLY A 316 -5.39 7.00 3.59
C GLY A 316 -6.47 6.21 4.34
N ASP A 317 -6.14 4.99 4.80
CA ASP A 317 -7.02 4.09 5.55
C ASP A 317 -6.16 3.12 6.40
N ASP A 318 -6.72 2.01 6.92
CA ASP A 318 -6.05 1.04 7.80
C ASP A 318 -4.60 0.73 7.37
N CYS A 319 -3.66 0.75 8.31
CA CYS A 319 -2.28 0.35 8.02
C CYS A 319 -2.23 -1.17 7.82
N ILE A 320 -2.79 -1.92 8.78
CA ILE A 320 -2.99 -3.37 8.72
C ILE A 320 -4.36 -3.69 9.31
N SER A 321 -5.18 -4.47 8.59
CA SER A 321 -6.53 -4.82 9.01
C SER A 321 -6.77 -6.33 9.03
N VAL A 322 -7.20 -6.84 10.18
CA VAL A 322 -7.58 -8.26 10.34
C VAL A 322 -9.09 -8.38 10.24
N LYS A 323 -9.60 -8.90 9.10
CA LYS A 323 -11.05 -9.12 8.89
C LYS A 323 -11.47 -10.50 9.38
N GLY A 324 -12.77 -10.76 9.29
CA GLY A 324 -13.42 -11.97 9.77
C GLY A 324 -12.78 -13.27 9.29
N ASN A 325 -12.88 -14.29 10.13
CA ASN A 325 -12.36 -15.65 9.96
C ASN A 325 -10.84 -15.69 9.75
N SER A 326 -10.13 -14.81 10.44
CA SER A 326 -8.67 -14.79 10.47
C SER A 326 -8.16 -15.22 11.84
N THR A 327 -7.17 -16.11 11.88
CA THR A 327 -6.59 -16.59 13.15
C THR A 327 -5.08 -16.76 13.11
N ASN A 328 -4.43 -16.62 14.27
CA ASN A 328 -2.98 -16.72 14.39
C ASN A 328 -2.27 -15.71 13.47
N VAL A 329 -2.54 -14.43 13.70
CA VAL A 329 -1.96 -13.31 12.94
C VAL A 329 -0.98 -12.57 13.83
N HIS A 330 0.26 -12.46 13.38
CA HIS A 330 1.33 -11.75 14.08
C HIS A 330 1.87 -10.62 13.22
N VAL A 331 1.78 -9.40 13.73
CA VAL A 331 2.20 -8.17 13.06
C VAL A 331 3.24 -7.49 13.94
N SER A 332 4.44 -7.24 13.41
CA SER A 332 5.54 -6.66 14.20
C SER A 332 6.38 -5.64 13.45
N ASN A 333 6.95 -4.66 14.17
CA ASN A 333 7.89 -3.69 13.62
C ASN A 333 7.30 -2.91 12.42
N ILE A 334 6.20 -2.20 12.68
CA ILE A 334 5.48 -1.46 11.63
C ILE A 334 5.57 0.05 11.91
N VAL A 335 5.83 0.82 10.86
CA VAL A 335 5.70 2.29 10.89
C VAL A 335 4.56 2.70 9.99
N CYS A 336 3.59 3.44 10.53
CA CYS A 336 2.42 3.91 9.78
C CYS A 336 2.36 5.44 9.76
N TYR A 337 2.08 6.02 8.58
CA TYR A 337 1.88 7.45 8.37
C TYR A 337 0.49 7.70 7.80
N GLU A 338 -0.22 8.73 8.30
CA GLU A 338 -1.52 9.19 7.77
C GLU A 338 -2.61 8.08 7.70
N SER A 339 -2.44 7.00 8.46
CA SER A 339 -3.21 5.75 8.31
C SER A 339 -4.40 5.62 9.26
N GLY A 340 -5.13 4.52 9.15
CA GLY A 340 -6.08 4.00 10.14
C GLY A 340 -5.42 3.18 11.26
N GLY A 341 -4.11 2.90 11.19
CA GLY A 341 -3.41 2.13 12.21
C GLY A 341 -3.74 0.63 12.19
N MET A 342 -3.61 -0.03 13.34
CA MET A 342 -3.82 -1.47 13.51
C MET A 342 -5.29 -1.75 13.83
N CYS A 343 -5.97 -2.45 12.92
CA CYS A 343 -7.40 -2.69 13.02
C CYS A 343 -7.74 -4.18 13.09
N VAL A 344 -8.69 -4.54 13.96
CA VAL A 344 -9.48 -5.77 13.83
C VAL A 344 -10.88 -5.38 13.34
N GLY A 345 -11.21 -5.77 12.12
CA GLY A 345 -12.51 -5.59 11.49
C GLY A 345 -12.52 -4.69 10.24
N SER A 346 -13.67 -4.27 9.75
CA SER A 346 -14.98 -4.53 10.33
C SER A 346 -15.40 -6.00 10.25
N MET A 347 -16.13 -6.47 11.26
CA MET A 347 -16.69 -7.83 11.33
C MET A 347 -18.18 -7.83 11.61
N GLY A 348 -18.86 -8.91 11.23
CA GLY A 348 -20.27 -9.14 11.54
C GLY A 348 -21.23 -8.36 10.63
N SER A 349 -20.77 -7.93 9.45
CA SER A 349 -21.59 -7.15 8.50
C SER A 349 -22.81 -7.92 8.00
N ASN A 350 -22.72 -9.25 7.94
CA ASN A 350 -23.83 -10.13 7.64
C ASN A 350 -24.44 -10.68 8.94
N ALA A 351 -25.60 -10.15 9.35
CA ALA A 351 -26.25 -10.58 10.59
C ALA A 351 -26.62 -12.09 10.61
N GLY A 352 -26.73 -12.74 9.45
CA GLY A 352 -27.02 -14.17 9.32
C GLY A 352 -25.79 -15.09 9.34
N GLN A 353 -24.57 -14.53 9.29
CA GLN A 353 -23.33 -15.31 9.27
C GLN A 353 -22.37 -14.79 10.34
N PRO A 354 -21.94 -15.63 11.31
CA PRO A 354 -20.98 -15.20 12.30
C PRO A 354 -19.57 -15.03 11.68
N ASP A 355 -18.84 -14.02 12.14
CA ASP A 355 -17.43 -13.81 11.83
C ASP A 355 -16.58 -14.05 13.08
N TYR A 356 -15.45 -14.74 12.92
CA TYR A 356 -14.56 -15.10 14.03
C TYR A 356 -13.15 -14.57 13.85
N VAL A 357 -12.58 -13.93 14.86
CA VAL A 357 -11.15 -13.61 14.90
C VAL A 357 -10.57 -14.07 16.23
N ASP A 358 -9.51 -14.87 16.17
CA ASP A 358 -8.84 -15.46 17.33
C ASP A 358 -7.32 -15.31 17.20
N ASN A 359 -6.63 -14.99 18.30
CA ASN A 359 -5.17 -15.02 18.38
C ASN A 359 -4.49 -14.03 17.42
N VAL A 360 -4.59 -12.75 17.74
CA VAL A 360 -3.96 -11.66 16.97
C VAL A 360 -3.00 -10.90 17.86
N VAL A 361 -1.79 -10.64 17.37
CA VAL A 361 -0.80 -9.80 18.05
C VAL A 361 -0.33 -8.72 17.11
N PHE A 362 -0.50 -7.46 17.51
CA PHE A 362 0.17 -6.30 16.93
C PHE A 362 1.22 -5.80 17.90
N GLU A 363 2.49 -5.75 17.49
CA GLU A 363 3.58 -5.30 18.36
C GLU A 363 4.61 -4.41 17.70
N ASN A 364 5.24 -3.55 18.50
CA ASN A 364 6.30 -2.63 18.04
C ASN A 364 5.83 -1.78 16.85
N VAL A 365 4.76 -1.01 17.07
CA VAL A 365 4.13 -0.18 16.03
C VAL A 365 4.36 1.29 16.36
N THR A 366 4.84 2.06 15.39
CA THR A 366 4.93 3.53 15.52
C THR A 366 4.00 4.18 14.51
N LEU A 367 3.15 5.11 14.98
CA LEU A 367 2.22 5.82 14.12
C LEU A 367 2.47 7.32 14.15
N TYR A 368 2.34 7.94 12.98
CA TYR A 368 2.41 9.38 12.78
C TYR A 368 1.14 9.87 12.11
N HIS A 369 0.55 10.92 12.68
CA HIS A 369 -0.60 11.65 12.11
C HIS A 369 -1.80 10.77 11.74
N SER A 370 -1.87 9.56 12.30
CA SER A 370 -2.88 8.56 11.96
C SER A 370 -4.21 8.86 12.65
N SER A 371 -5.30 8.37 12.08
CA SER A 371 -6.64 8.56 12.65
C SER A 371 -6.85 7.72 13.91
N ASN A 372 -6.36 6.49 13.93
CA ASN A 372 -6.39 5.58 15.08
C ASN A 372 -5.02 4.89 15.24
N ALA A 373 -4.77 4.25 16.39
CA ALA A 373 -3.57 3.43 16.59
C ALA A 373 -3.89 1.94 16.73
N ALA A 374 -4.79 1.59 17.65
CA ALA A 374 -5.17 0.23 17.97
C ALA A 374 -6.68 0.15 18.17
N TRP A 375 -7.39 -0.52 17.27
CA TRP A 375 -8.85 -0.50 17.34
C TRP A 375 -9.57 -1.73 16.80
N ILE A 376 -10.74 -1.97 17.38
CA ILE A 376 -11.65 -3.07 17.03
C ILE A 376 -12.98 -2.48 16.59
N LYS A 377 -13.41 -2.78 15.36
CA LYS A 377 -14.65 -2.26 14.78
C LYS A 377 -15.55 -3.40 14.34
N THR A 378 -16.80 -3.42 14.78
CA THR A 378 -17.78 -4.45 14.38
C THR A 378 -19.11 -3.81 14.02
N TYR A 379 -19.90 -4.53 13.23
CA TYR A 379 -21.33 -4.27 13.06
C TYR A 379 -22.12 -4.92 14.21
N PRO A 380 -23.44 -4.62 14.35
CA PRO A 380 -24.35 -5.34 15.23
C PRO A 380 -24.64 -6.77 14.72
N GLY A 381 -23.61 -7.61 14.73
CA GLY A 381 -23.58 -8.93 14.11
C GLY A 381 -23.49 -10.08 15.11
N GLN A 382 -22.94 -11.20 14.65
CA GLN A 382 -22.70 -12.41 15.45
C GLN A 382 -21.26 -12.88 15.28
N GLY A 383 -20.79 -13.73 16.20
CA GLY A 383 -19.43 -14.27 16.21
C GLY A 383 -18.61 -13.70 17.36
N HIS A 384 -17.28 -13.61 17.19
CA HIS A 384 -16.42 -13.06 18.25
C HIS A 384 -15.07 -12.52 17.75
N VAL A 385 -14.53 -11.57 18.51
CA VAL A 385 -13.11 -11.23 18.56
C VAL A 385 -12.55 -11.72 19.89
N ARG A 386 -11.49 -12.52 19.87
CA ARG A 386 -10.90 -13.09 21.09
C ARG A 386 -9.39 -13.19 21.05
N ASN A 387 -8.75 -13.00 22.21
CA ASN A 387 -7.31 -13.11 22.40
C ASN A 387 -6.54 -12.22 21.42
N VAL A 388 -6.72 -10.90 21.58
CA VAL A 388 -6.02 -9.88 20.79
C VAL A 388 -5.06 -9.11 21.70
N THR A 389 -3.80 -8.99 21.30
CA THR A 389 -2.82 -8.16 22.01
C THR A 389 -2.39 -7.01 21.10
N PHE A 390 -2.50 -5.78 21.62
CA PHE A 390 -1.84 -4.59 21.10
C PHE A 390 -0.72 -4.23 22.07
N ARG A 391 0.55 -4.32 21.67
CA ARG A 391 1.67 -4.03 22.57
C ARG A 391 2.78 -3.16 21.97
N ASN A 392 3.45 -2.37 22.80
CA ASN A 392 4.55 -1.49 22.39
C ASN A 392 4.15 -0.59 21.20
N ILE A 393 3.10 0.21 21.39
CA ILE A 393 2.57 1.10 20.35
C ILE A 393 2.90 2.55 20.70
N ARG A 394 3.63 3.21 19.81
CA ARG A 394 4.00 4.62 19.93
C ARG A 394 3.11 5.49 19.05
N CYS A 395 2.32 6.35 19.67
CA CYS A 395 1.44 7.29 19.00
C CYS A 395 2.14 8.66 18.88
N ASN A 396 2.22 9.22 17.68
CA ASN A 396 2.67 10.59 17.45
C ASN A 396 1.59 11.35 16.70
N ASP A 397 0.86 12.21 17.41
CA ASP A 397 -0.24 13.02 16.84
C ASP A 397 -1.37 12.17 16.24
N VAL A 398 -1.81 11.14 16.97
CA VAL A 398 -2.89 10.22 16.54
C VAL A 398 -4.25 10.75 16.99
N ASN A 399 -5.27 10.79 16.13
CA ASN A 399 -6.55 11.41 16.51
C ASN A 399 -7.19 10.73 17.72
N GLN A 400 -7.31 9.40 17.68
CA GLN A 400 -7.86 8.58 18.76
C GLN A 400 -7.08 7.26 18.89
N PRO A 401 -6.12 7.18 19.82
CA PRO A 401 -5.22 6.02 19.92
C PRO A 401 -5.92 4.67 20.12
N ILE A 402 -6.79 4.55 21.12
CA ILE A 402 -7.52 3.30 21.42
C ILE A 402 -8.99 3.47 21.05
N TYR A 403 -9.54 2.53 20.28
CA TYR A 403 -10.97 2.57 19.94
C TYR A 403 -11.61 1.19 19.86
N VAL A 404 -12.82 1.06 20.42
CA VAL A 404 -13.65 -0.15 20.30
C VAL A 404 -15.07 0.28 19.99
N MET A 405 -15.67 -0.29 18.95
CA MET A 405 -17.05 0.02 18.58
C MET A 405 -17.79 -1.19 18.04
N SER A 406 -18.97 -1.45 18.62
CA SER A 406 -19.80 -2.63 18.30
C SER A 406 -20.86 -2.42 17.20
N CYS A 407 -20.94 -1.22 16.61
CA CYS A 407 -21.97 -0.83 15.64
C CYS A 407 -21.50 0.16 14.56
N ILE A 408 -20.27 -0.02 14.09
CA ILE A 408 -19.62 0.88 13.13
C ILE A 408 -20.53 1.17 11.90
N TYR A 409 -20.43 2.39 11.38
CA TYR A 409 -21.23 2.99 10.29
C TYR A 409 -22.71 3.23 10.56
N SER A 410 -23.40 2.32 11.26
CA SER A 410 -24.81 2.52 11.59
C SER A 410 -24.99 3.52 12.74
N GLY A 411 -24.14 3.46 13.76
CA GLY A 411 -24.35 4.18 15.02
C GLY A 411 -25.68 3.82 15.71
N GLN A 412 -26.32 2.74 15.28
CA GLN A 412 -27.62 2.26 15.73
C GLN A 412 -27.47 0.84 16.29
N ASN A 413 -28.34 0.48 17.24
CA ASN A 413 -28.41 -0.86 17.81
C ASN A 413 -27.06 -1.40 18.35
N CYS A 414 -26.22 -0.52 18.89
CA CYS A 414 -24.92 -0.88 19.46
C CYS A 414 -25.05 -1.87 20.61
N ASP A 415 -26.08 -1.67 21.44
CA ASP A 415 -26.39 -2.54 22.55
C ASP A 415 -27.08 -3.86 22.15
N GLY A 416 -27.46 -4.03 20.87
CA GLY A 416 -28.07 -5.27 20.37
C GLY A 416 -27.13 -6.17 19.55
N SER A 417 -25.84 -5.86 19.51
CA SER A 417 -24.84 -6.74 18.88
C SER A 417 -24.71 -8.04 19.66
N ARG A 418 -24.66 -9.17 18.95
CA ARG A 418 -24.37 -10.49 19.54
C ARG A 418 -22.92 -10.92 19.33
N LEU A 419 -22.10 -10.06 18.72
CA LEU A 419 -20.69 -10.32 18.48
C LEU A 419 -19.90 -9.98 19.74
N GLY A 420 -19.33 -10.99 20.38
CA GLY A 420 -18.56 -10.81 21.62
C GLY A 420 -17.14 -10.33 21.37
N ILE A 421 -16.65 -9.39 22.17
CA ILE A 421 -15.24 -8.97 22.17
C ILE A 421 -14.66 -9.32 23.54
N SER A 422 -13.65 -10.18 23.55
CA SER A 422 -13.11 -10.76 24.79
C SER A 422 -11.60 -10.93 24.77
N ASP A 423 -10.97 -10.93 25.95
CA ASP A 423 -9.54 -11.21 26.13
C ASP A 423 -8.65 -10.31 25.26
N VAL A 424 -8.84 -8.99 25.41
CA VAL A 424 -8.07 -7.99 24.67
C VAL A 424 -7.09 -7.29 25.59
N ARG A 425 -5.80 -7.34 25.24
CA ARG A 425 -4.70 -6.76 26.01
C ARG A 425 -4.15 -5.54 25.29
N TRP A 426 -4.06 -4.42 26.00
CA TRP A 426 -3.34 -3.22 25.57
C TRP A 426 -2.16 -3.00 26.51
N GLU A 427 -0.94 -3.08 25.98
CA GLU A 427 0.30 -3.10 26.77
C GLU A 427 1.27 -2.07 26.22
N ASN A 428 1.75 -1.13 27.05
CA ASN A 428 2.74 -0.13 26.66
C ASN A 428 2.31 0.69 25.41
N ILE A 429 1.16 1.37 25.51
CA ILE A 429 0.67 2.30 24.47
C ILE A 429 0.95 3.72 24.95
N THR A 430 1.88 4.40 24.27
CA THR A 430 2.41 5.68 24.75
C THR A 430 2.45 6.74 23.67
N GLY A 431 2.54 8.01 24.07
CA GLY A 431 2.82 9.14 23.17
C GLY A 431 1.70 10.16 23.14
N THR A 432 1.41 10.71 21.97
CA THR A 432 0.51 11.86 21.84
C THR A 432 -0.75 11.58 21.04
N SER A 433 -1.89 11.98 21.61
CA SER A 433 -3.16 12.08 20.88
C SER A 433 -3.34 13.49 20.31
N ARG A 434 -3.90 13.64 19.12
CA ARG A 434 -4.20 14.95 18.51
C ARG A 434 -5.25 15.72 19.32
N TYR A 435 -6.24 14.99 19.82
CA TYR A 435 -7.34 15.52 20.62
C TYR A 435 -7.28 15.06 22.08
N ASN A 436 -8.18 15.57 22.91
CA ASN A 436 -8.28 15.28 24.35
C ASN A 436 -8.83 13.86 24.68
N ILE A 437 -8.68 12.88 23.79
CA ILE A 437 -9.18 11.51 23.96
C ILE A 437 -8.02 10.53 23.81
N ALA A 438 -7.80 9.69 24.82
CA ALA A 438 -6.87 8.57 24.76
C ALA A 438 -7.56 7.29 24.28
N ALA A 439 -8.79 7.07 24.74
CA ALA A 439 -9.57 5.89 24.40
C ALA A 439 -11.07 6.20 24.31
N GLY A 440 -11.73 5.62 23.30
CA GLY A 440 -13.19 5.57 23.19
C GLY A 440 -13.66 4.14 22.98
N MET A 441 -14.39 3.55 23.92
CA MET A 441 -14.75 2.14 23.88
C MET A 441 -16.23 1.95 24.18
N HIS A 442 -16.98 1.53 23.16
CA HIS A 442 -18.39 1.16 23.27
C HIS A 442 -18.59 -0.30 22.88
N CYS A 443 -18.75 -1.13 23.91
CA CYS A 443 -19.13 -2.53 23.78
C CYS A 443 -20.65 -2.67 23.76
N SER A 444 -21.15 -3.83 23.33
CA SER A 444 -22.58 -4.07 23.30
C SER A 444 -23.17 -4.32 24.69
N GLY A 445 -24.29 -3.69 25.05
CA GLY A 445 -25.05 -4.02 26.25
C GLY A 445 -25.57 -5.46 26.29
N GLN A 446 -25.91 -6.07 25.16
CA GLN A 446 -26.36 -7.46 25.07
C GLN A 446 -25.23 -8.47 25.29
N VAL A 447 -24.02 -8.16 24.81
CA VAL A 447 -22.81 -8.96 25.03
C VAL A 447 -21.66 -8.04 25.48
N PRO A 448 -21.62 -7.66 26.78
CA PRO A 448 -20.59 -6.77 27.30
C PRO A 448 -19.19 -7.33 27.09
N CYS A 449 -18.22 -6.46 26.83
CA CYS A 449 -16.82 -6.87 26.68
C CYS A 449 -16.28 -7.49 27.97
N THR A 450 -15.41 -8.49 27.84
CA THR A 450 -14.80 -9.20 28.97
C THR A 450 -13.30 -9.40 28.78
N GLY A 451 -12.55 -9.61 29.86
CA GLY A 451 -11.11 -9.89 29.75
C GLY A 451 -10.29 -8.74 29.16
N PHE A 452 -10.77 -7.50 29.22
CA PHE A 452 -9.98 -6.34 28.84
C PHE A 452 -8.91 -6.09 29.91
N SER A 453 -7.67 -5.88 29.49
CA SER A 453 -6.58 -5.48 30.39
C SER A 453 -5.69 -4.43 29.76
N PHE A 454 -5.33 -3.42 30.55
CA PHE A 454 -4.52 -2.29 30.16
C PHE A 454 -3.32 -2.19 31.09
N SER A 455 -2.13 -2.02 30.52
CA SER A 455 -0.90 -1.83 31.29
C SER A 455 0.02 -0.87 30.53
N GLY A 456 0.69 0.04 31.26
CA GLY A 456 1.60 1.01 30.63
C GLY A 456 0.94 1.95 29.60
N ILE A 457 -0.29 2.40 29.85
CA ILE A 457 -0.96 3.38 28.98
C ILE A 457 -0.54 4.80 29.39
N ASP A 458 0.26 5.47 28.57
CA ASP A 458 0.72 6.86 28.79
C ASP A 458 0.49 7.71 27.53
N ILE A 459 -0.77 8.14 27.34
CA ILE A 459 -1.19 8.98 26.22
C ILE A 459 -1.49 10.38 26.73
N LYS A 460 -0.87 11.39 26.13
CA LYS A 460 -1.06 12.79 26.47
C LYS A 460 -1.59 13.56 25.25
N PRO A 461 -2.53 14.50 25.40
CA PRO A 461 -2.89 15.35 24.27
C PRO A 461 -1.68 16.16 23.80
N LYS A 462 -1.46 16.22 22.48
CA LYS A 462 -0.33 16.92 21.84
C LYS A 462 -0.23 18.39 22.28
N ASN A 463 -1.38 19.05 22.47
CA ASN A 463 -1.48 20.45 22.84
C ASN A 463 -1.61 20.67 24.37
N GLY A 464 -1.26 19.67 25.18
CA GLY A 464 -1.35 19.73 26.64
C GLY A 464 -2.75 19.42 27.20
N GLY A 465 -2.83 19.29 28.52
CA GLY A 465 -4.03 18.90 29.25
C GLY A 465 -4.11 17.40 29.55
N THR A 466 -5.29 16.94 29.97
CA THR A 466 -5.55 15.54 30.35
C THR A 466 -6.38 14.86 29.26
N ALA A 467 -5.91 13.71 28.77
CA ALA A 467 -6.69 12.88 27.86
C ALA A 467 -7.79 12.14 28.64
N LYS A 468 -9.00 12.07 28.07
CA LYS A 468 -10.12 11.32 28.63
C LYS A 468 -10.16 9.89 28.09
N VAL A 469 -10.72 9.00 28.90
CA VAL A 469 -11.04 7.62 28.55
C VAL A 469 -12.55 7.42 28.67
N MET A 470 -13.21 7.13 27.57
CA MET A 470 -14.66 6.92 27.53
C MET A 470 -14.97 5.43 27.39
N CYS A 471 -15.83 4.88 28.24
CA CYS A 471 -16.12 3.44 28.30
C CYS A 471 -17.61 3.15 28.47
N SER A 472 -18.12 2.15 27.76
CA SER A 472 -19.48 1.62 27.96
C SER A 472 -19.49 0.11 27.80
N ASN A 473 -20.24 -0.57 28.68
CA ASN A 473 -20.51 -2.02 28.64
C ASN A 473 -19.25 -2.91 28.70
N ILE A 474 -18.28 -2.57 29.55
CA ILE A 474 -17.09 -3.38 29.80
C ILE A 474 -17.20 -4.01 31.20
N LYS A 475 -17.13 -5.34 31.28
CA LYS A 475 -17.10 -6.02 32.59
C LYS A 475 -15.76 -5.80 33.28
N ASN A 476 -15.78 -5.75 34.61
CA ASN A 476 -14.59 -5.54 35.44
C ASN A 476 -13.84 -4.23 35.15
N GLN A 477 -14.56 -3.19 34.70
CA GLN A 477 -13.99 -1.88 34.39
C GLN A 477 -13.14 -1.28 35.53
N ALA A 478 -13.49 -1.55 36.78
CA ALA A 478 -12.74 -1.06 37.95
C ALA A 478 -11.33 -1.67 38.09
N SER A 479 -11.09 -2.86 37.53
CA SER A 479 -9.84 -3.62 37.69
C SER A 479 -9.11 -3.88 36.37
N MET A 480 -9.58 -3.31 35.26
CA MET A 480 -8.97 -3.54 33.93
C MET A 480 -7.64 -2.80 33.71
N GLY A 481 -7.20 -1.94 34.64
CA GLY A 481 -5.92 -1.22 34.56
C GLY A 481 -5.95 0.11 33.79
N LEU A 482 -7.14 0.57 33.37
CA LEU A 482 -7.36 1.90 32.79
C LEU A 482 -8.62 2.53 33.39
N LYS A 483 -8.50 3.72 33.98
CA LYS A 483 -9.63 4.43 34.57
C LYS A 483 -10.47 5.08 33.46
N CYS A 484 -11.78 4.89 33.51
CA CYS A 484 -12.71 5.59 32.62
C CYS A 484 -13.23 6.87 33.28
N ASP A 485 -13.34 7.94 32.49
CA ASP A 485 -13.79 9.27 32.89
C ASP A 485 -15.27 9.52 32.57
N GLY A 486 -15.88 8.68 31.72
CA GLY A 486 -17.30 8.77 31.40
C GLY A 486 -17.79 7.69 30.44
N ALA A 487 -19.06 7.79 30.06
CA ALA A 487 -19.70 6.86 29.14
C ALA A 487 -19.31 7.14 27.68
N CYS A 488 -18.94 6.10 26.93
CA CYS A 488 -18.78 6.20 25.48
C CYS A 488 -20.14 5.99 24.80
N PRO A 489 -20.70 6.96 24.06
CA PRO A 489 -21.99 6.79 23.40
C PRO A 489 -21.89 5.85 22.18
N GLY A 490 -23.00 5.20 21.80
CA GLY A 490 -23.03 4.27 20.66
C GLY A 490 -22.77 4.91 19.30
N ASN A 491 -22.96 6.23 19.18
CA ASN A 491 -22.66 7.00 17.97
C ASN A 491 -21.26 7.64 17.99
N TRP A 492 -20.33 7.14 18.83
CA TRP A 492 -18.98 7.68 18.89
C TRP A 492 -18.27 7.50 17.54
N PRO A 493 -17.74 8.58 16.94
CA PRO A 493 -17.21 8.53 15.59
C PRO A 493 -15.96 7.67 15.49
N GLN A 494 -15.78 7.05 14.33
CA GLN A 494 -14.58 6.29 13.99
C GLN A 494 -13.32 7.16 14.06
N GLN A 495 -13.43 8.36 13.49
CA GLN A 495 -12.36 9.34 13.40
C GLN A 495 -12.81 10.63 14.07
N LEU A 496 -11.96 11.16 14.94
CA LEU A 496 -12.19 12.46 15.56
C LEU A 496 -11.72 13.59 14.63
N SER A 497 -12.45 14.69 14.66
CA SER A 497 -12.12 15.96 14.00
C SER A 497 -11.93 17.11 15.00
N GLY A 498 -12.05 16.84 16.30
CA GLY A 498 -11.98 17.83 17.37
C GLY A 498 -11.98 17.19 18.76
N ASN A 499 -11.72 18.02 19.77
CA ASN A 499 -11.88 17.63 21.18
C ASN A 499 -13.34 17.22 21.48
N ARG A 500 -13.51 16.34 22.46
CA ARG A 500 -14.80 15.78 22.89
C ARG A 500 -15.03 15.90 24.40
#